data_AF-A0A8J2AA43-F1
#
_entry.id   AF-A0A8J2AA43-F1
#
_cell.length_a   1.000
_cell.length_b   1.000
_cell.length_c   1.000
_cell.angle_alpha   90.00
_cell.angle_beta   90.00
_cell.angle_gamma   90.00
#
_symmetry.space_group_name_H-M   'P 1'
#
loop_
_entity.id
_entity.type
_entity.pdbx_description
1 polymer ?
#
loop_
_entity_poly.entity_id
_entity_poly.type
_entity_poly.pdbx_seq_one_letter_code
_entity_poly.pdbx_strand_id
1 'polypeptide(L)'
;MQGDCKRRRPFGRGRGKKLNGTMPLLFLLFRCGAELTKASRFSWPDCLEKDTVVRNAGRALFLNMGAFGATEGCYNDDCSMTDKFAAKSYESCINVCYTIPECSWWSFGQEDGQSKCWIRVADDGREHQEGFITGAKVCMHEDARELDMGNGACWIDGFDYDTCCDPKFGPEGNRSCWDGHFSYQACCVPPSPILV
;
A
#
# COMPACT_ATOMS: atom_id res chain seq x y z
N MET A 1 -30.06 -2.34 16.85
CA MET A 1 -30.37 -1.04 17.48
C MET A 1 -29.19 -0.12 17.20
N GLN A 2 -29.43 0.91 16.37
CA GLN A 2 -28.44 1.87 15.87
C GLN A 2 -28.10 2.90 16.97
N GLY A 3 -26.82 3.26 17.09
CA GLY A 3 -26.33 4.28 18.03
C GLY A 3 -25.70 5.44 17.28
N ASP A 4 -26.52 6.44 16.95
CA ASP A 4 -26.12 7.72 16.35
C ASP A 4 -25.46 8.66 17.39
N CYS A 5 -24.25 9.14 17.08
CA CYS A 5 -23.53 10.12 17.89
C CYS A 5 -23.92 11.56 17.46
N LYS A 6 -24.92 12.15 18.11
CA LYS A 6 -25.31 13.56 17.91
C LYS A 6 -24.39 14.52 18.68
N ARG A 7 -23.67 15.35 17.91
CA ARG A 7 -22.88 16.51 18.37
C ARG A 7 -23.78 17.52 19.10
N ARG A 8 -23.45 17.85 20.37
CA ARG A 8 -24.09 18.94 21.13
C ARG A 8 -23.34 20.26 20.90
N ARG A 9 -24.08 21.32 20.54
CA ARG A 9 -23.59 22.71 20.49
C ARG A 9 -23.54 23.28 21.91
N PRO A 10 -22.52 24.05 22.32
CA PRO A 10 -22.56 24.75 23.59
C PRO A 10 -23.31 26.08 23.49
N PHE A 11 -24.04 26.33 24.56
CA PHE A 11 -24.96 27.40 24.87
C PHE A 11 -24.21 28.73 25.06
N GLY A 12 -24.58 29.76 24.31
CA GLY A 12 -24.10 31.13 24.52
C GLY A 12 -24.75 31.76 25.76
N ARG A 13 -23.96 32.10 26.77
CA ARG A 13 -24.39 32.90 27.93
C ARG A 13 -23.83 34.31 27.80
N GLY A 14 -24.70 35.26 27.46
CA GLY A 14 -24.41 36.68 27.55
C GLY A 14 -24.31 37.14 29.00
N ARG A 15 -23.35 38.01 29.29
CA ARG A 15 -23.37 38.90 30.46
C ARG A 15 -22.49 40.12 30.17
N GLY A 16 -23.14 41.26 29.91
CA GLY A 16 -22.47 42.55 29.85
C GLY A 16 -22.10 43.04 31.24
N LYS A 17 -20.90 43.62 31.36
CA LYS A 17 -20.54 44.58 32.40
C LYS A 17 -19.61 45.64 31.78
N LYS A 18 -20.05 46.89 31.83
CA LYS A 18 -19.26 48.10 31.53
C LYS A 18 -18.24 48.31 32.65
N LEU A 19 -16.98 48.58 32.31
CA LEU A 19 -16.03 49.28 33.19
C LEU A 19 -15.13 50.18 32.32
N ASN A 20 -15.22 51.48 32.58
CA ASN A 20 -14.32 52.53 32.10
C ASN A 20 -12.99 52.45 32.85
N GLY A 21 -11.87 52.72 32.19
CA GLY A 21 -10.59 52.95 32.87
C GLY A 21 -9.36 52.78 32.00
N THR A 22 -8.88 53.89 31.45
CA THR A 22 -7.48 54.34 31.32
C THR A 22 -6.33 53.30 31.22
N MET A 23 -5.60 53.39 30.09
CA MET A 23 -4.26 52.82 29.79
C MET A 23 -3.22 53.18 30.87
N PRO A 24 -2.17 52.36 31.13
CA PRO A 24 -0.99 52.39 30.24
C PRO A 24 -0.22 51.05 30.06
N LEU A 25 0.71 51.10 29.11
CA LEU A 25 1.86 50.22 28.83
C LEU A 25 2.21 49.17 29.90
N LEU A 26 2.18 47.88 29.51
CA LEU A 26 3.35 46.97 29.48
C LEU A 26 2.86 45.59 29.01
N PHE A 27 2.73 45.37 27.70
CA PHE A 27 2.47 44.03 27.17
C PHE A 27 3.78 43.23 27.22
N LEU A 28 3.99 42.55 28.35
CA LEU A 28 4.81 41.35 28.41
C LEU A 28 4.36 40.41 27.30
N LEU A 29 5.21 40.24 26.29
CA LEU A 29 5.08 39.23 25.26
C LEU A 29 5.18 37.85 25.91
N PHE A 30 4.06 37.36 26.45
CA PHE A 30 3.90 35.93 26.70
C PHE A 30 3.81 35.26 25.32
N ARG A 31 4.99 34.91 24.78
CA ARG A 31 5.10 33.91 23.74
C ARG A 31 4.56 32.61 24.34
N CYS A 32 3.28 32.34 24.10
CA CYS A 32 2.75 31.00 24.19
C CYS A 32 3.49 30.21 23.11
N GLY A 33 4.61 29.59 23.49
CA GLY A 33 5.29 28.62 22.65
C GLY A 33 4.29 27.53 22.36
N ALA A 34 3.81 27.48 21.12
CA ALA A 34 3.26 26.25 20.59
C ALA A 34 4.44 25.29 20.52
N GLU A 35 4.56 24.41 21.51
CA GLU A 35 5.38 23.22 21.36
C GLU A 35 4.80 22.45 20.16
N LEU A 36 5.58 22.43 19.09
CA LEU A 36 5.36 21.57 17.95
C LEU A 36 5.33 20.14 18.48
N THR A 37 4.12 19.59 18.55
CA THR A 37 3.85 18.20 18.89
C THR A 37 4.70 17.28 18.03
N LYS A 38 5.27 16.26 18.66
CA LYS A 38 5.98 15.12 18.08
C LYS A 38 5.09 14.39 17.05
N ALA A 39 5.00 14.93 15.84
CA ALA A 39 4.50 14.21 14.67
C ALA A 39 5.57 13.21 14.21
N SER A 40 5.14 12.13 13.55
CA SER A 40 5.97 11.12 12.86
C SER A 40 6.32 9.84 13.65
N ARG A 41 5.33 8.99 13.93
CA ARG A 41 5.53 7.52 13.83
C ARG A 41 4.66 6.88 12.74
N PHE A 42 3.86 7.69 12.06
CA PHE A 42 2.90 7.27 11.04
C PHE A 42 3.21 7.85 9.67
N SER A 43 4.24 8.69 9.55
CA SER A 43 4.67 9.23 8.28
C SER A 43 5.85 8.46 7.76
N TRP A 44 5.89 8.34 6.44
CA TRP A 44 7.01 7.82 5.70
C TRP A 44 8.29 8.65 5.96
N PRO A 45 9.47 8.02 6.10
CA PRO A 45 9.74 6.57 6.18
C PRO A 45 9.72 6.01 7.62
N ASP A 46 9.40 6.83 8.63
CA ASP A 46 9.49 6.46 10.06
C ASP A 46 8.48 5.38 10.49
N CYS A 47 7.46 5.12 9.68
CA CYS A 47 6.48 4.06 9.91
C CYS A 47 6.99 2.66 9.53
N LEU A 48 8.19 2.53 8.96
CA LEU A 48 8.81 1.24 8.61
C LEU A 48 9.34 0.53 9.86
N GLU A 49 9.02 -0.76 9.98
CA GLU A 49 9.45 -1.61 11.08
C GLU A 49 10.65 -2.46 10.66
N LYS A 50 11.80 -2.23 11.30
CA LYS A 50 13.02 -3.02 11.07
C LYS A 50 13.02 -4.32 11.87
N ASP A 51 13.76 -5.30 11.34
CA ASP A 51 13.99 -6.62 11.90
C ASP A 51 12.69 -7.33 12.34
N THR A 52 11.63 -7.12 11.56
CA THR A 52 10.28 -7.61 11.84
C THR A 52 9.72 -8.26 10.59
N VAL A 53 9.20 -9.47 10.73
CA VAL A 53 8.45 -10.18 9.69
C VAL A 53 7.03 -10.45 10.17
N VAL A 54 6.06 -10.30 9.27
CA VAL A 54 4.67 -10.72 9.50
C VAL A 54 4.45 -12.02 8.75
N ARG A 55 4.07 -13.09 9.46
CA ARG A 55 3.75 -14.40 8.86
C ARG A 55 2.24 -14.62 8.63
N ASN A 56 1.40 -13.65 9.00
CA ASN A 56 -0.05 -13.62 8.76
C ASN A 56 -0.81 -14.84 9.32
N ALA A 57 -0.23 -15.49 10.35
CA ALA A 57 -0.67 -16.71 11.03
C ALA A 57 -1.45 -17.75 10.18
N GLY A 58 -0.95 -18.06 8.97
CA GLY A 58 -1.53 -19.07 8.08
C GLY A 58 -2.62 -18.56 7.12
N ARG A 59 -2.88 -17.25 7.06
CA ARG A 59 -3.82 -16.62 6.12
C ARG A 59 -3.07 -16.10 4.89
N ALA A 60 -2.70 -16.98 3.97
CA ALA A 60 -2.04 -16.55 2.72
C ALA A 60 -3.03 -15.83 1.79
N LEU A 61 -2.56 -14.78 1.10
CA LEU A 61 -3.31 -14.05 0.09
C LEU A 61 -2.86 -14.48 -1.30
N PHE A 62 -3.46 -15.54 -1.84
CA PHE A 62 -3.08 -16.05 -3.15
C PHE A 62 -3.72 -15.25 -4.27
N LEU A 63 -2.89 -14.53 -5.02
CA LEU A 63 -3.27 -13.72 -6.18
C LEU A 63 -2.35 -14.03 -7.37
N ASN A 64 -2.73 -13.53 -8.55
CA ASN A 64 -1.84 -13.49 -9.71
C ASN A 64 -0.86 -12.31 -9.60
N MET A 65 0.28 -12.53 -8.94
CA MET A 65 1.37 -11.54 -8.89
C MET A 65 2.08 -11.39 -10.23
N GLY A 66 1.97 -12.39 -11.12
CA GLY A 66 2.42 -12.28 -12.51
C GLY A 66 1.76 -11.13 -13.26
N ALA A 67 0.52 -10.77 -12.92
CA ALA A 67 -0.17 -9.61 -13.47
C ALA A 67 0.54 -8.28 -13.17
N PHE A 68 1.28 -8.21 -12.07
CA PHE A 68 2.11 -7.05 -11.72
C PHE A 68 3.57 -7.22 -12.14
N GLY A 69 3.91 -8.32 -12.83
CA GLY A 69 5.25 -8.54 -13.40
C GLY A 69 6.17 -9.42 -12.55
N ALA A 70 5.65 -10.11 -11.53
CA ALA A 70 6.43 -11.12 -10.84
C ALA A 70 6.69 -12.32 -11.75
N THR A 71 7.97 -12.72 -11.88
CA THR A 71 8.38 -13.87 -12.69
C THR A 71 9.08 -14.97 -11.90
N GLU A 72 9.48 -14.70 -10.66
CA GLU A 72 10.23 -15.61 -9.81
C GLU A 72 10.03 -15.29 -8.32
N GLY A 73 10.54 -16.15 -7.43
CA GLY A 73 10.40 -16.01 -5.97
C GLY A 73 9.00 -16.29 -5.44
N CYS A 74 8.13 -16.85 -6.29
CA CYS A 74 6.74 -17.14 -6.01
C CYS A 74 6.57 -18.45 -5.22
N TYR A 75 5.39 -18.64 -4.65
CA TYR A 75 5.05 -19.88 -3.94
C TYR A 75 4.99 -21.06 -4.92
N ASN A 76 5.77 -22.11 -4.65
CA ASN A 76 5.89 -23.30 -5.52
C ASN A 76 6.16 -22.96 -7.00
N ASP A 77 6.96 -21.91 -7.25
CA ASP A 77 7.29 -21.40 -8.59
C ASP A 77 6.07 -20.97 -9.42
N ASP A 78 4.92 -20.72 -8.79
CA ASP A 78 3.69 -20.27 -9.42
C ASP A 78 3.34 -18.83 -9.03
N CYS A 79 3.63 -17.89 -9.93
CA CYS A 79 3.31 -16.47 -9.73
C CYS A 79 1.85 -16.12 -10.02
N SER A 80 1.04 -17.07 -10.52
CA SER A 80 -0.39 -16.87 -10.73
C SER A 80 -1.22 -17.09 -9.46
N MET A 81 -0.64 -17.77 -8.47
CA MET A 81 -1.28 -18.11 -7.20
C MET A 81 -0.28 -17.97 -6.05
N THR A 82 0.06 -16.73 -5.71
CA THR A 82 1.06 -16.46 -4.67
C THR A 82 0.77 -15.20 -3.87
N ASP A 83 1.28 -15.17 -2.63
CA ASP A 83 1.36 -13.98 -1.78
C ASP A 83 2.79 -13.44 -1.68
N LYS A 84 3.74 -14.02 -2.43
CA LYS A 84 5.15 -13.66 -2.40
C LYS A 84 5.80 -13.64 -3.78
N PHE A 85 6.83 -12.83 -3.94
CA PHE A 85 7.57 -12.71 -5.20
C PHE A 85 8.98 -12.15 -4.94
N ALA A 86 9.91 -12.40 -5.85
CA ALA A 86 11.23 -11.79 -5.81
C ALA A 86 11.14 -10.28 -6.07
N ALA A 87 11.88 -9.50 -5.30
CA ALA A 87 11.93 -8.05 -5.49
C ALA A 87 13.32 -7.51 -5.13
N LYS A 88 13.81 -6.57 -5.94
CA LYS A 88 15.08 -5.87 -5.67
C LYS A 88 15.02 -4.90 -4.49
N SER A 89 13.84 -4.38 -4.16
CA SER A 89 13.67 -3.36 -3.13
C SER A 89 12.29 -3.44 -2.47
N TYR A 90 12.16 -2.89 -1.25
CA TYR A 90 10.89 -2.92 -0.49
C TYR A 90 9.83 -1.97 -1.08
N GLU A 91 10.21 -1.00 -1.91
CA GLU A 91 9.30 -0.13 -2.65
C GLU A 91 8.39 -0.94 -3.59
N SER A 92 8.89 -2.08 -4.09
CA SER A 92 8.08 -3.06 -4.80
C SER A 92 6.90 -3.57 -3.97
N CYS A 93 7.14 -3.87 -2.69
CA CYS A 93 6.09 -4.28 -1.77
C CYS A 93 5.06 -3.18 -1.54
N ILE A 94 5.52 -1.93 -1.41
CA ILE A 94 4.66 -0.77 -1.18
C ILE A 94 3.70 -0.60 -2.34
N ASN A 95 4.20 -0.55 -3.58
CA ASN A 95 3.36 -0.32 -4.77
C ASN A 95 2.38 -1.48 -5.00
N VAL A 96 2.82 -2.73 -4.81
CA VAL A 96 1.95 -3.91 -4.94
C VAL A 96 0.86 -3.93 -3.87
N CYS A 97 1.24 -3.75 -2.60
CA CYS A 97 0.27 -3.72 -1.52
C CYS A 97 -0.70 -2.53 -1.66
N TYR A 98 -0.23 -1.39 -2.15
CA TYR A 98 -1.07 -0.24 -2.43
C TYR A 98 -2.15 -0.58 -3.47
N THR A 99 -1.77 -1.28 -4.53
CA THR A 99 -2.66 -1.71 -5.62
C THR A 99 -3.68 -2.76 -5.17
N ILE A 100 -3.29 -3.73 -4.34
CA ILE A 100 -4.15 -4.85 -3.94
C ILE A 100 -5.11 -4.40 -2.82
N PRO A 101 -6.45 -4.40 -3.02
CA PRO A 101 -7.41 -3.94 -2.02
C PRO A 101 -7.34 -4.68 -0.69
N GLU A 102 -7.10 -6.00 -0.72
CA GLU A 102 -7.05 -6.89 0.44
C GLU A 102 -5.74 -6.76 1.22
N CYS A 103 -4.70 -6.17 0.64
CA CYS A 103 -3.44 -6.00 1.33
C CYS A 103 -3.59 -4.97 2.45
N SER A 104 -3.13 -5.32 3.65
CA SER A 104 -3.03 -4.41 4.79
C SER A 104 -1.60 -4.23 5.28
N TRP A 105 -0.73 -5.21 5.01
CA TRP A 105 0.66 -5.24 5.46
C TRP A 105 1.54 -5.91 4.43
N TRP A 106 2.84 -5.60 4.47
CA TRP A 106 3.83 -6.26 3.65
C TRP A 106 5.12 -6.46 4.44
N SER A 107 5.88 -7.49 4.08
CA SER A 107 7.23 -7.72 4.58
C SER A 107 8.19 -7.88 3.41
N PHE A 108 9.41 -7.40 3.57
CA PHE A 108 10.52 -7.52 2.63
C PHE A 108 11.74 -8.05 3.36
N GLY A 109 12.46 -8.98 2.74
CA GLY A 109 13.58 -9.67 3.39
C GLY A 109 14.13 -10.81 2.54
N GLN A 110 15.09 -11.53 3.08
CA GLN A 110 15.79 -12.61 2.38
C GLN A 110 15.18 -13.98 2.69
N GLU A 111 14.93 -14.77 1.65
CA GLU A 111 14.54 -16.19 1.74
C GLU A 111 15.30 -16.94 0.63
N ASP A 112 16.03 -18.00 0.99
CA ASP A 112 16.83 -18.82 0.07
C ASP A 112 17.83 -18.03 -0.78
N GLY A 113 18.41 -16.96 -0.22
CA GLY A 113 19.41 -16.11 -0.90
C GLY A 113 18.81 -15.11 -1.90
N GLN A 114 17.49 -15.01 -1.98
CA GLN A 114 16.78 -14.04 -2.80
C GLN A 114 16.03 -13.04 -1.91
N SER A 115 16.08 -11.76 -2.27
CA SER A 115 15.20 -10.75 -1.67
C SER A 115 13.79 -10.97 -2.18
N LYS A 116 12.84 -11.17 -1.26
CA LYS A 116 11.44 -11.39 -1.58
C LYS A 116 10.56 -10.37 -0.87
N CYS A 117 9.41 -10.18 -1.48
CA CYS A 117 8.28 -9.45 -0.93
C CYS A 117 7.19 -10.44 -0.53
N TRP A 118 6.53 -10.18 0.60
CA TRP A 118 5.35 -10.92 1.05
C TRP A 118 4.20 -9.93 1.29
N ILE A 119 3.04 -10.21 0.67
CA ILE A 119 1.82 -9.42 0.76
C ILE A 119 0.88 -10.06 1.79
N ARG A 120 0.39 -9.28 2.75
CA ARG A 120 -0.36 -9.77 3.91
C ARG A 120 -1.69 -9.04 4.06
N VAL A 121 -2.72 -9.79 4.48
CA VAL A 121 -4.05 -9.23 4.77
C VAL A 121 -4.18 -8.67 6.20
N ALA A 122 -3.23 -8.99 7.08
CA ALA A 122 -3.22 -8.58 8.47
C ALA A 122 -1.80 -8.66 9.06
N ASP A 123 -1.65 -8.34 10.35
CA ASP A 123 -0.37 -8.25 11.06
C ASP A 123 -0.21 -9.24 12.23
N ASP A 124 -0.94 -10.34 12.20
CA ASP A 124 -0.74 -11.48 13.09
C ASP A 124 0.50 -12.29 12.72
N GLY A 125 1.06 -13.00 13.71
CA GLY A 125 2.29 -13.77 13.53
C GLY A 125 3.51 -12.87 13.29
N ARG A 126 3.59 -11.75 14.00
CA ARG A 126 4.78 -10.91 14.05
C ARG A 126 5.92 -11.62 14.76
N GLU A 127 7.06 -11.64 14.13
CA GLU A 127 8.29 -12.22 14.67
C GLU A 127 9.46 -11.28 14.43
N HIS A 128 10.43 -11.32 15.35
CA HIS A 128 11.71 -10.66 15.13
C HIS A 128 12.54 -11.49 14.15
N GLN A 129 12.98 -10.87 13.06
CA GLN A 129 13.85 -11.51 12.08
C GLN A 129 14.79 -10.46 11.49
N GLU A 130 16.09 -10.63 11.76
CA GLU A 130 17.13 -9.69 11.31
C GLU A 130 17.12 -9.51 9.79
N GLY A 131 17.25 -8.25 9.34
CA GLY A 131 17.30 -7.90 7.92
C GLY A 131 15.93 -7.83 7.23
N PHE A 132 14.83 -8.12 7.93
CA PHE A 132 13.49 -7.89 7.41
C PHE A 132 13.04 -6.44 7.65
N ILE A 133 12.24 -5.94 6.72
CA ILE A 133 11.54 -4.65 6.81
C ILE A 133 10.06 -4.92 6.61
N THR A 134 9.22 -4.41 7.48
CA THR A 134 7.76 -4.54 7.40
C THR A 134 7.10 -3.16 7.39
N GLY A 135 6.00 -3.04 6.68
CA GLY A 135 5.18 -1.83 6.68
C GLY A 135 3.69 -2.14 6.54
N ALA A 136 2.85 -1.28 7.11
CA ALA A 136 1.42 -1.26 6.81
C ALA A 136 1.20 -0.69 5.39
N LYS A 137 0.06 -1.00 4.76
CA LYS A 137 -0.34 -0.39 3.47
C LYS A 137 -0.35 1.14 3.51
N VAL A 138 -0.73 1.71 4.66
CA VAL A 138 -0.73 3.17 4.89
C VAL A 138 0.67 3.76 5.07
N CYS A 139 1.69 2.94 5.29
CA CYS A 139 3.09 3.35 5.38
C CYS A 139 3.72 3.35 3.99
N MET A 140 3.46 4.40 3.22
CA MET A 140 3.88 4.51 1.83
C MET A 140 4.49 5.87 1.50
N HIS A 141 5.30 5.91 0.43
CA HIS A 141 5.74 7.15 -0.18
C HIS A 141 4.51 7.93 -0.71
N GLU A 142 4.59 9.26 -0.73
CA GLU A 142 3.51 10.10 -1.31
C GLU A 142 3.29 9.84 -2.82
N ASP A 143 4.34 9.40 -3.51
CA ASP A 143 4.33 8.99 -4.92
C ASP A 143 4.01 7.50 -5.15
N ALA A 144 3.61 6.76 -4.10
CA ALA A 144 3.15 5.38 -4.31
C ALA A 144 1.95 5.40 -5.27
N ARG A 145 2.02 4.58 -6.32
CA ARG A 145 1.04 4.55 -7.41
C ARG A 145 0.42 3.18 -7.52
N GLU A 146 -0.85 3.15 -7.92
CA GLU A 146 -1.47 1.91 -8.36
C GLU A 146 -0.73 1.40 -9.59
N LEU A 147 -0.44 0.10 -9.60
CA LEU A 147 0.19 -0.58 -10.72
C LEU A 147 -0.90 -1.06 -11.66
N ASP A 148 -0.79 -0.69 -12.94
CA ASP A 148 -1.60 -1.30 -13.97
C ASP A 148 -1.21 -2.77 -14.11
N MET A 149 -2.22 -3.64 -14.22
CA MET A 149 -2.00 -5.04 -14.55
C MET A 149 -1.62 -5.15 -16.02
N GLY A 150 -0.53 -5.86 -16.30
CA GLY A 150 0.04 -5.94 -17.64
C GLY A 150 0.51 -4.58 -18.19
N ASN A 151 0.46 -4.43 -19.51
CA ASN A 151 0.85 -3.20 -20.19
C ASN A 151 -0.37 -2.31 -20.40
N GLY A 152 -0.45 -1.20 -19.66
CA GLY A 152 -1.53 -0.22 -19.75
C GLY A 152 -1.78 0.33 -21.17
N ALA A 153 -0.81 0.27 -22.08
CA ALA A 153 -0.98 0.69 -23.48
C ALA A 153 -1.86 -0.25 -24.32
N CYS A 154 -2.19 -1.45 -23.83
CA CYS A 154 -2.97 -2.45 -24.57
C CYS A 154 -4.48 -2.32 -24.41
N TRP A 155 -4.95 -1.64 -23.38
CA TRP A 155 -6.34 -1.68 -22.94
C TRP A 155 -7.17 -0.59 -23.64
N ILE A 156 -7.63 -0.89 -24.87
CA ILE A 156 -8.48 -0.02 -25.69
C ILE A 156 -9.82 -0.69 -26.01
N ASP A 157 -10.84 0.10 -26.36
CA ASP A 157 -12.13 -0.37 -26.89
C ASP A 157 -12.87 -1.43 -26.03
N GLY A 158 -12.71 -1.35 -24.71
CA GLY A 158 -13.38 -2.23 -23.76
C GLY A 158 -12.64 -3.55 -23.48
N PHE A 159 -11.41 -3.70 -23.98
CA PHE A 159 -10.50 -4.75 -23.52
C PHE A 159 -9.76 -4.30 -22.26
N ASP A 160 -9.62 -5.22 -21.32
CA ASP A 160 -8.87 -5.05 -20.08
C ASP A 160 -8.07 -6.33 -19.75
N TYR A 161 -7.25 -6.26 -18.70
CA TYR A 161 -6.44 -7.39 -18.26
C TYR A 161 -7.30 -8.62 -17.96
N ASP A 162 -8.42 -8.46 -17.25
CA ASP A 162 -9.26 -9.59 -16.82
C ASP A 162 -9.95 -10.28 -18.01
N THR A 163 -10.29 -9.54 -19.06
CA THR A 163 -10.91 -10.09 -20.27
C THR A 163 -9.91 -10.82 -21.16
N CYS A 164 -8.64 -10.41 -21.12
CA CYS A 164 -7.61 -10.87 -22.06
C CYS A 164 -6.55 -11.80 -21.46
N CYS A 165 -6.21 -11.63 -20.19
CA CYS A 165 -5.08 -12.28 -19.51
C CYS A 165 -5.50 -13.17 -18.34
N ASP A 166 -6.80 -13.30 -18.06
CA ASP A 166 -7.28 -14.19 -16.99
C ASP A 166 -6.74 -15.62 -17.19
N PRO A 167 -6.13 -16.23 -16.15
CA PRO A 167 -5.55 -17.56 -16.21
C PRO A 167 -6.48 -18.64 -16.78
N LYS A 168 -7.81 -18.48 -16.71
CA LYS A 168 -8.79 -19.43 -17.26
C LYS A 168 -8.64 -19.66 -18.77
N PHE A 169 -8.05 -18.71 -19.49
CA PHE A 169 -7.82 -18.83 -20.93
C PHE A 169 -6.52 -19.58 -21.27
N GLY A 170 -5.69 -19.91 -20.27
CA GLY A 170 -4.41 -20.57 -20.45
C GLY A 170 -3.25 -19.60 -20.75
N PRO A 171 -2.07 -20.13 -21.11
CA PRO A 171 -0.83 -19.35 -21.19
C PRO A 171 -0.76 -18.34 -22.35
N GLU A 172 -1.71 -18.40 -23.27
CA GLU A 172 -1.84 -17.46 -24.40
C GLU A 172 -2.95 -16.43 -24.17
N GLY A 173 -3.64 -16.46 -23.03
CA GLY A 173 -4.79 -15.60 -22.77
C GLY A 173 -5.94 -15.81 -23.74
N ASN A 174 -6.89 -14.87 -23.73
CA ASN A 174 -8.06 -14.91 -24.61
C ASN A 174 -7.67 -14.55 -26.04
N ARG A 175 -7.66 -15.54 -26.94
CA ARG A 175 -7.27 -15.34 -28.35
C ARG A 175 -8.11 -14.31 -29.11
N SER A 176 -9.30 -13.96 -28.63
CA SER A 176 -10.12 -12.90 -29.22
C SER A 176 -9.55 -11.50 -29.01
N CYS A 177 -8.63 -11.30 -28.07
CA CYS A 177 -7.98 -10.00 -27.83
C CYS A 177 -6.82 -9.71 -28.79
N TRP A 178 -6.34 -10.71 -29.53
CA TRP A 178 -5.09 -10.62 -30.29
C TRP A 178 -5.35 -10.48 -31.78
N ASP A 179 -4.79 -9.44 -32.39
CA ASP A 179 -5.01 -9.08 -33.80
C ASP A 179 -3.70 -8.89 -34.59
N GLY A 180 -2.56 -9.18 -33.97
CA GLY A 180 -1.22 -8.99 -34.53
C GLY A 180 -0.55 -7.69 -34.13
N HIS A 181 -1.30 -6.66 -33.71
CA HIS A 181 -0.76 -5.49 -33.01
C HIS A 181 -0.70 -5.72 -31.50
N PHE A 182 -1.70 -6.42 -30.96
CA PHE A 182 -1.73 -6.87 -29.58
C PHE A 182 -1.42 -8.37 -29.48
N SER A 183 -0.68 -8.75 -28.43
CA SER A 183 -0.34 -10.13 -28.14
C SER A 183 -0.25 -10.34 -26.63
N TYR A 184 -0.35 -11.61 -26.20
CA TYR A 184 -0.19 -11.98 -24.79
C TYR A 184 1.11 -11.43 -24.19
N GLN A 185 2.26 -11.64 -24.85
CA GLN A 185 3.54 -11.16 -24.32
C GLN A 185 3.64 -9.63 -24.25
N ALA A 186 3.00 -8.91 -25.17
CA ALA A 186 3.04 -7.45 -25.19
C ALA A 186 2.10 -6.82 -24.15
N CYS A 187 1.01 -7.51 -23.80
CA CYS A 187 -0.09 -6.94 -23.04
C CYS A 187 -0.26 -7.51 -21.64
N CYS A 188 -0.08 -8.82 -21.45
CA CYS A 188 -0.26 -9.45 -20.15
C CYS A 188 0.98 -9.35 -19.26
N VAL A 189 2.10 -8.89 -19.81
CA VAL A 189 3.36 -8.64 -19.08
C VAL A 189 3.57 -7.12 -18.98
N PRO A 190 3.73 -6.55 -17.77
CA PRO A 190 3.96 -5.13 -17.63
C PRO A 190 5.32 -4.72 -18.23
N PRO A 191 5.42 -3.55 -18.87
CA PRO A 191 6.63 -3.08 -19.56
C PRO A 191 7.76 -2.71 -18.57
N SER A 192 7.41 -2.49 -17.31
CA SER A 192 8.34 -2.32 -16.20
C SER A 192 7.90 -3.29 -15.12
N PRO A 193 8.30 -4.58 -15.18
CA PRO A 193 8.01 -5.51 -14.11
C PRO A 193 8.53 -4.94 -12.80
N ILE A 194 7.79 -5.18 -11.72
CA ILE A 194 8.22 -4.84 -10.37
C ILE A 194 9.61 -5.41 -10.19
N LEU A 195 10.62 -4.53 -10.21
CA LEU A 195 12.04 -4.81 -10.37
C LEU A 195 12.46 -6.20 -9.86
N VAL A 196 12.39 -7.19 -10.75
CA VAL A 196 13.15 -8.45 -10.71
C VAL A 196 14.53 -8.16 -11.26
#